data_AF-A0A5C7SNX7-F1
#
_entry.id   AF-A0A5C7SNX7-F1
#
_cell.length_a   1.000
_cell.length_b   1.000
_cell.length_c   1.000
_cell.angle_alpha   90.00
_cell.angle_beta   90.00
_cell.angle_gamma   90.00
#
_symmetry.space_group_name_H-M   'P 1'
#
loop_
_entity.id
_entity.type
_entity.pdbx_description
1 polymer ?
#
loop_
_entity_poly.entity_id
_entity_poly.type
_entity_poly.pdbx_seq_one_letter_code
_entity_poly.pdbx_strand_id
1 'polypeptide(L)' 'MTLDDWLTSTSTADKDFADRIGVSRVTLFRFKTGRRKPGQTLMEKIHSETGGAVTPNDFFNIGSTCATSEPERAA' A
#
# COMPACT_ATOMS: atom_id res chain seq x y z
N MET A 1 -8.00 -4.05 -6.70
CA MET A 1 -6.73 -4.76 -6.90
C MET A 1 -5.74 -4.05 -5.99
N THR A 2 -5.23 -4.69 -4.94
CA THR A 2 -4.41 -3.96 -3.95
C THR A 2 -2.98 -3.79 -4.44
N LEU A 3 -2.26 -2.82 -3.87
CA LEU A 3 -0.83 -2.64 -4.17
C LEU A 3 -0.02 -3.92 -3.88
N ASP A 4 -0.38 -4.66 -2.83
CA ASP A 4 0.24 -5.92 -2.45
C ASP A 4 0.02 -7.02 -3.50
N ASP A 5 -1.22 -7.12 -4.00
CA ASP A 5 -1.59 -8.06 -5.05
C ASP A 5 -0.86 -7.75 -6.37
N TRP A 6 -0.78 -6.47 -6.75
CA TRP A 6 -0.05 -6.05 -7.94
C TRP A 6 1.45 -6.35 -7.85
N LEU A 7 2.08 -6.09 -6.70
CA LEU A 7 3.48 -6.42 -6.46
C LEU A 7 3.73 -7.93 -6.56
N THR A 8 2.83 -8.74 -6.00
CA THR A 8 2.91 -10.20 -6.07
C THR A 8 2.71 -10.70 -7.50
N SER A 9 1.73 -10.16 -8.22
CA SER A 9 1.44 -10.55 -9.61
C SER A 9 2.55 -10.16 -10.59
N THR A 10 3.26 -9.05 -10.34
CA THR A 10 4.41 -8.63 -11.16
C THR A 10 5.73 -9.20 -10.65
N SER A 11 5.72 -9.96 -9.54
CA SER A 11 6.92 -10.43 -8.85
C SER A 11 7.92 -9.30 -8.54
N THR A 12 7.39 -8.10 -8.29
CA THR A 12 8.18 -6.90 -8.00
C THR A 12 8.45 -6.82 -6.50
N ALA A 13 9.71 -6.68 -6.10
CA ALA A 13 10.04 -6.54 -4.69
C ALA A 13 9.54 -5.19 -4.13
N ASP A 14 9.02 -5.19 -2.91
CA ASP A 14 8.55 -3.98 -2.21
C ASP A 14 9.63 -2.87 -2.22
N LYS A 15 10.89 -3.27 -2.05
CA LYS A 15 12.03 -2.34 -2.00
C LYS A 15 12.22 -1.64 -3.36
N ASP A 16 12.27 -2.40 -4.44
CA ASP A 16 12.50 -1.85 -5.77
C ASP A 16 11.36 -0.93 -6.19
N PHE A 17 10.10 -1.29 -5.88
CA PHE A 17 8.97 -0.42 -6.13
C PHE A 17 9.01 0.86 -5.28
N ALA A 18 9.39 0.76 -4.01
CA ALA A 18 9.55 1.92 -3.15
C ALA A 18 10.65 2.86 -3.67
N ASP A 19 11.79 2.30 -4.10
CA ASP A 19 12.90 3.05 -4.67
C ASP A 19 12.50 3.77 -5.98
N ARG A 20 11.69 3.13 -6.85
CA ARG A 20 11.15 3.74 -8.08
C ARG A 20 10.25 4.94 -7.82
N ILE A 21 9.32 4.84 -6.86
CA ILE A 21 8.42 5.96 -6.53
C ILE A 21 9.11 7.01 -5.63
N GLY A 22 10.31 6.69 -5.11
CA GLY A 22 11.14 7.58 -4.29
C GLY A 22 10.73 7.61 -2.82
N VAL A 23 10.28 6.49 -2.26
CA VAL A 23 9.94 6.37 -0.83
C VAL A 23 10.67 5.20 -0.19
N SER A 24 10.72 5.19 1.14
CA SER A 24 11.27 4.03 1.85
C SER A 24 10.29 2.85 1.85
N ARG A 25 10.84 1.64 1.94
CA ARG A 25 10.05 0.40 2.14
C ARG A 25 9.09 0.49 3.33
N VAL A 26 9.48 1.17 4.41
CA VAL A 26 8.60 1.42 5.58
C VAL A 26 7.41 2.30 5.20
N THR A 27 7.63 3.32 4.36
CA THR A 27 6.56 4.18 3.86
C THR A 27 5.59 3.39 2.98
N LEU A 28 6.12 2.53 2.11
CA LEU A 28 5.31 1.62 1.30
C LEU A 28 4.47 0.68 2.18
N PHE A 29 5.08 0.09 3.21
CA PHE A 29 4.38 -0.77 4.17
C PHE A 29 3.24 -0.04 4.90
N ARG A 30 3.42 1.25 5.24
CA ARG A 30 2.35 2.08 5.82
C ARG A 30 1.20 2.33 4.85
N PHE A 31 1.47 2.40 3.55
CA PHE A 31 0.42 2.49 2.53
C PHE A 31 -0.33 1.16 2.39
N LYS A 32 0.39 0.03 2.36
CA LYS A 32 -0.21 -1.33 2.31
C LYS A 32 -1.12 -1.60 3.50
N THR A 33 -0.70 -1.20 4.69
CA THR A 33 -1.47 -1.39 5.94
C THR A 33 -2.56 -0.33 6.17
N GLY A 34 -2.71 0.66 5.27
CA GLY A 34 -3.67 1.75 5.43
C GLY A 34 -3.36 2.74 6.56
N ARG A 35 -2.20 2.59 7.24
CA ARG A 35 -1.74 3.48 8.33
C ARG A 35 -1.41 4.88 7.83
N ARG A 36 -1.07 5.02 6.55
CA ARG A 36 -0.80 6.30 5.89
C ARG A 36 -1.40 6.29 4.50
N LYS A 37 -1.82 7.45 3.99
CA LYS A 37 -2.25 7.61 2.60
C LYS A 37 -1.16 8.32 1.79
N PRO A 38 -0.86 7.88 0.56
CA PRO A 38 0.03 8.61 -0.32
C PRO A 38 -0.60 9.98 -0.67
N GLY A 39 0.23 11.02 -0.70
CA GLY A 39 -0.19 12.33 -1.21
C GLY A 39 -0.38 12.31 -2.73
N GLN A 40 -0.93 13.37 -3.30
CA GLN A 40 -1.28 13.47 -4.72
C GLN A 40 -0.11 13.10 -5.65
N THR A 41 1.07 13.70 -5.46
CA THR A 41 2.27 13.42 -6.27
C THR A 41 2.69 11.94 -6.23
N LEU A 42 2.55 11.30 -5.07
CA LEU A 42 2.93 9.91 -4.87
C LEU A 42 1.90 8.96 -5.50
N MET A 43 0.63 9.36 -5.43
CA MET A 43 -0.47 8.66 -6.09
C MET A 43 -0.32 8.69 -7.61
N GLU A 44 0.05 9.83 -8.19
CA GLU A 44 0.33 9.96 -9.62
C GLU A 44 1.46 9.04 -10.08
N LYS A 45 2.54 8.94 -9.30
CA LYS A 45 3.63 8.00 -9.57
C LYS A 45 3.18 6.55 -9.51
N ILE A 46 2.46 6.15 -8.45
CA ILE A 46 1.94 4.79 -8.30
C ILE A 46 1.01 4.46 -9.47
N HIS A 47 0.09 5.37 -9.81
CA HIS A 47 -0.83 5.20 -10.92
C HIS A 47 -0.11 5.05 -12.26
N SER A 48 0.95 5.84 -12.49
CA SER A 48 1.76 5.79 -13.71
C SER A 48 2.58 4.50 -13.80
N GLU A 49 3.26 4.09 -12.73
CA GLU A 49 4.08 2.86 -12.68
C GLU A 49 3.25 1.59 -12.80
N THR A 50 2.05 1.58 -12.19
CA THR A 50 1.14 0.44 -12.23
C THR A 50 0.23 0.42 -13.47
N GLY A 51 0.33 1.43 -14.34
CA GLY A 51 -0.51 1.56 -15.53
C GLY A 51 -2.00 1.69 -15.22
N GLY A 52 -2.34 2.21 -14.04
CA GLY A 52 -3.73 2.31 -13.57
C GLY A 52 -4.29 1.05 -12.92
N ALA A 53 -3.49 0.00 -12.74
CA ALA A 53 -3.92 -1.21 -12.03
C ALA A 53 -4.18 -0.96 -10.53
N VAL A 54 -3.41 -0.05 -9.92
CA VAL A 54 -3.62 0.38 -8.52
C VAL A 54 -4.16 1.80 -8.52
N THR A 55 -5.37 1.97 -7.98
CA THR A 55 -6.06 3.25 -7.94
C THR A 55 -6.09 3.81 -6.51
N PRO A 56 -6.38 5.11 -6.33
CA PRO A 56 -6.56 5.71 -5.01
C PRO A 56 -7.51 4.92 -4.13
N ASN A 57 -8.63 4.45 -4.69
CA ASN A 57 -9.68 3.74 -3.98
C ASN A 57 -9.18 2.46 -3.30
N ASP A 58 -8.17 1.79 -3.86
CA ASP A 58 -7.57 0.58 -3.28
C ASP A 58 -6.86 0.87 -1.95
N PHE A 59 -6.45 2.12 -1.69
CA PHE A 59 -5.83 2.54 -0.42
C PHE A 59 -6.85 2.95 0.66
N PHE A 60 -8.12 3.15 0.30
CA PHE A 60 -9.13 3.58 1.27
C PHE A 60 -9.80 2.41 2.00
N ASN A 61 -9.51 1.16 1.61
CA ASN A 61 -10.11 -0.06 2.18
C ASN A 61 -11.60 0.16 2.54
N ILE A 62 -12.34 0.76 1.61
CA ILE A 62 -13.75 1.08 1.74
C ILE A 62 -14.51 -0.24 1.59
N GLY A 63 -14.42 -1.10 2.60
CA GLY A 63 -14.94 -2.47 2.54
C GLY A 63 -14.53 -3.37 3.70
N SER A 64 -13.45 -3.09 4.44
CA SER A 64 -13.03 -3.95 5.56
C SER A 64 -12.72 -3.17 6.83
N THR A 65 -13.76 -2.55 7.40
CA THR A 65 -13.74 -2.17 8.82
C THR A 65 -14.62 -3.17 9.56
N CYS A 66 -14.04 -4.20 10.16
CA CYS A 66 -14.50 -4.79 11.43
C CYS A 66 -13.60 -5.98 11.84
N ALA A 67 -12.36 -5.73 12.27
CA ALA A 67 -11.62 -6.66 13.13
C ALA A 67 -10.40 -5.97 13.76
N THR A 68 -10.64 -5.16 14.78
CA THR A 68 -9.62 -4.84 15.78
C THR A 68 -9.99 -5.62 17.03
N SER A 69 -9.21 -6.63 17.40
CA SER A 69 -9.12 -7.09 18.80
C SER A 69 -7.76 -7.74 19.04
N GLU A 70 -6.91 -6.97 19.70
CA GLU A 70 -5.65 -7.31 20.34
C GLU A 70 -5.84 -8.41 21.39
N PRO A 71 -4.99 -9.45 21.51
CA PRO A 71 -4.90 -10.21 22.74
C PRO A 71 -3.92 -9.49 23.68
N GLU A 72 -4.50 -8.73 24.59
CA GLU A 72 -4.18 -8.69 26.02
C GLU A 72 -2.78 -9.23 26.40
N ARG A 73 -1.86 -8.32 26.74
CA ARG A 73 -0.70 -8.64 27.58
C ARG A 73 -1.24 -9.09 28.94
N ALA A 74 -1.27 -10.40 29.17
CA ALA A 74 -1.41 -10.98 30.50
C ALA A 74 -0.13 -10.74 31.31
N ALA A 75 -0.35 -10.38 32.57
CA ALA A 75 0.60 -9.92 33.58
C ALA A 75 1.56 -11.01 34.09
#